data_AF-M1EKG7-F1
#
_entry.id   AF-M1EKG7-F1
#
_cell.length_a   1.000
_cell.length_b   1.000
_cell.length_c   1.000
_cell.angle_alpha   90.00
_cell.angle_beta   90.00
_cell.angle_gamma   90.00
#
_symmetry.space_group_name_H-M   'P 1'
#
loop_
_entity.id
_entity.type
_entity.pdbx_description
1 polymer ?
#
loop_
_entity_poly.entity_id
_entity_poly.type
_entity_poly.pdbx_seq_one_letter_code
_entity_poly.pdbx_strand_id
1 'polypeptide(L)'
;SDLFQDDLYPDTAGPEAALEAEEWVSGQDANPILISLREAYVPSKQRDLKVSRRNVLSDSRPSAAPSSARPGATGSAASVHTTVSSGSLAGAMEAGKLDEVMQELRALRALVKEQGERIGRLEEQLGRMENGD
;
A
#
# COMPACT_ATOMS: atom_id res chain seq x y z
N SER A 1 -44.83 -22.15 1.91
CA SER A 1 -43.53 -21.76 1.34
C SER A 1 -42.45 -22.32 2.25
N ASP A 2 -42.16 -23.61 2.06
CA ASP A 2 -41.23 -24.38 2.91
C ASP A 2 -40.11 -25.02 2.07
N LEU A 3 -39.97 -24.55 0.83
CA LEU A 3 -38.97 -25.00 -0.12
C LEU A 3 -37.97 -23.85 -0.33
N PHE A 4 -36.69 -24.18 -0.31
CA PHE A 4 -35.61 -23.23 -0.56
C PHE A 4 -35.77 -22.56 -1.95
N GLN A 5 -35.63 -21.24 -2.00
CA GLN A 5 -35.87 -20.42 -3.19
C GLN A 5 -34.55 -20.21 -3.95
N ASP A 6 -34.27 -21.07 -4.94
CA ASP A 6 -32.99 -21.10 -5.66
C ASP A 6 -32.69 -19.82 -6.45
N ASP A 7 -33.73 -19.11 -6.89
CA ASP A 7 -33.64 -17.87 -7.64
C ASP A 7 -33.21 -16.68 -6.77
N LEU A 8 -33.57 -16.70 -5.48
CA LEU A 8 -33.20 -15.66 -4.51
C LEU A 8 -31.81 -15.88 -3.91
N TYR A 9 -31.28 -17.10 -3.98
CA TYR A 9 -30.03 -17.49 -3.34
C TYR A 9 -29.07 -18.13 -4.35
N PRO A 10 -28.46 -17.34 -5.25
CA PRO A 10 -27.36 -17.83 -6.08
C PRO A 10 -26.17 -18.23 -5.20
N ASP A 11 -25.19 -18.95 -5.77
CA ASP A 11 -23.98 -19.32 -5.03
C ASP A 11 -23.24 -18.06 -4.55
N THR A 12 -22.86 -18.06 -3.27
CA THR A 12 -22.32 -16.89 -2.57
C THR A 12 -20.92 -17.14 -2.04
N ALA A 13 -20.14 -16.09 -1.79
CA ALA A 13 -18.81 -16.23 -1.21
C ALA A 13 -18.87 -16.92 0.17
N GLY A 14 -18.14 -18.03 0.30
CA GLY A 14 -18.02 -18.80 1.53
C GLY A 14 -17.00 -18.22 2.52
N PRO A 15 -16.88 -18.82 3.71
CA PRO A 15 -15.96 -18.36 4.76
C PRO A 15 -14.49 -18.70 4.49
N GLU A 16 -14.20 -19.50 3.46
CA GLU A 16 -12.85 -19.92 3.10
C GLU A 16 -12.19 -18.88 2.19
N ALA A 17 -10.96 -18.49 2.52
CA ALA A 17 -10.18 -17.57 1.70
C ALA A 17 -9.70 -18.27 0.42
N ALA A 18 -9.82 -17.59 -0.71
CA ALA A 18 -9.36 -18.12 -2.00
C ALA A 18 -7.83 -18.07 -2.18
N LEU A 19 -7.15 -17.20 -1.42
CA LEU A 19 -5.70 -17.00 -1.47
C LEU A 19 -5.13 -16.77 -0.07
N GLU A 20 -3.88 -17.19 0.13
CA GLU A 20 -3.08 -16.79 1.28
C GLU A 20 -2.56 -15.35 1.13
N ALA A 21 -2.16 -14.74 2.25
CA ALA A 21 -1.68 -13.37 2.26
C ALA A 21 -0.41 -13.19 1.41
N GLU A 22 0.50 -14.16 1.44
CA GLU A 22 1.76 -14.14 0.69
C GLU A 22 1.52 -14.16 -0.82
N GLU A 23 0.53 -14.94 -1.27
CA GLU A 23 0.16 -15.06 -2.68
C GLU A 23 -0.48 -13.76 -3.19
N TRP A 24 -1.38 -13.16 -2.40
CA TRP A 24 -1.96 -11.87 -2.74
C TRP A 24 -0.91 -10.76 -2.82
N VAL A 25 0.01 -10.70 -1.84
CA VAL A 25 1.12 -9.73 -1.84
C VAL A 25 2.07 -9.95 -3.03
N SER A 26 2.19 -11.17 -3.54
CA SER A 26 2.96 -11.46 -4.76
C SER A 26 2.30 -10.95 -6.05
N GLY A 27 1.08 -10.40 -5.96
CA GLY A 27 0.32 -9.85 -7.09
C GLY A 27 -0.66 -10.84 -7.72
N GLN A 28 -0.98 -11.95 -7.04
CA GLN A 28 -1.96 -12.92 -7.51
C GLN A 28 -3.38 -12.52 -7.12
N ASP A 29 -4.32 -12.69 -8.05
CA ASP A 29 -5.74 -12.45 -7.85
C ASP A 29 -6.55 -13.75 -8.00
N ALA A 30 -7.57 -13.94 -7.15
CA ALA A 30 -8.49 -15.06 -7.23
C ALA A 30 -9.92 -14.64 -6.83
N ASN A 31 -10.90 -15.28 -7.48
CA ASN A 31 -12.31 -15.11 -7.13
C ASN A 31 -12.64 -15.82 -5.80
N PRO A 32 -13.64 -15.35 -5.04
CA PRO A 32 -14.05 -16.01 -3.81
C PRO A 32 -14.52 -17.44 -4.07
N ILE A 33 -14.28 -18.32 -3.10
CA ILE A 33 -14.78 -19.69 -3.12
C ILE A 33 -16.29 -19.64 -2.89
N LEU A 34 -17.07 -20.05 -3.88
CA LEU A 34 -18.53 -19.98 -3.81
C LEU A 34 -19.13 -21.21 -3.12
N ILE A 35 -20.19 -21.00 -2.35
CA ILE A 35 -20.98 -22.03 -1.66
C ILE A 35 -22.47 -21.84 -1.93
N SER A 36 -23.21 -22.95 -1.99
CA SER A 36 -24.67 -22.92 -2.09
C SER A 36 -25.31 -22.86 -0.71
N LEU A 37 -26.23 -21.92 -0.50
CA LEU A 37 -26.97 -21.81 0.76
C LEU A 37 -28.04 -22.90 0.93
N ARG A 38 -28.27 -23.72 -0.11
CA ARG A 38 -29.20 -24.86 -0.05
C ARG A 38 -28.76 -25.89 0.99
N GLU A 39 -27.46 -26.08 1.18
CA GLU A 39 -26.88 -27.14 2.02
C GLU A 39 -26.92 -26.85 3.54
N ALA A 40 -27.71 -25.86 3.97
CA ALA A 40 -27.79 -25.37 5.36
C ALA A 40 -26.44 -24.82 5.87
N TYR A 41 -26.35 -24.50 7.17
CA TYR A 41 -25.17 -23.87 7.76
C TYR A 41 -23.91 -24.74 7.60
N VAL A 42 -22.92 -24.24 6.88
CA VAL A 42 -21.57 -24.82 6.79
C VAL A 42 -20.71 -24.18 7.89
N PRO A 43 -20.33 -24.91 8.96
CA PRO A 43 -19.50 -24.36 10.02
C PRO A 43 -18.14 -23.93 9.47
N SER A 44 -17.69 -22.73 9.81
CA SER A 44 -16.35 -22.27 9.45
C SER A 44 -15.30 -23.17 10.10
N LYS A 45 -14.38 -23.73 9.32
CA LYS A 45 -13.12 -24.29 9.85
C LYS A 45 -12.25 -23.11 10.27
N GLN A 46 -12.41 -22.67 11.51
CA GLN A 46 -11.67 -21.53 12.04
C GLN A 46 -10.17 -21.87 11.99
N ARG A 47 -9.42 -21.14 11.16
CA ARG A 47 -7.95 -21.25 11.15
C ARG A 47 -7.43 -20.52 12.39
N ASP A 48 -6.49 -21.13 13.10
CA ASP A 48 -5.90 -20.52 14.29
C ASP A 48 -5.23 -19.18 13.94
N LEU A 49 -5.85 -18.06 14.35
CA LEU A 49 -5.36 -16.71 14.09
C LEU A 49 -4.18 -16.40 15.02
N LYS A 50 -2.98 -16.83 14.63
CA LYS A 50 -1.75 -16.54 15.37
C LYS A 50 -1.22 -15.15 15.03
N VAL A 51 -1.67 -14.14 15.78
CA VAL A 51 -1.18 -12.76 15.64
C VAL A 51 0.14 -12.60 16.42
N SER A 52 1.25 -12.42 15.71
CA SER A 52 2.53 -12.06 16.33
C SER A 52 2.54 -10.56 16.64
N ARG A 53 2.22 -10.17 17.87
CA ARG A 53 2.33 -8.78 18.35
C ARG A 53 3.78 -8.44 18.70
N ARG A 54 4.68 -8.41 17.72
CA ARG A 54 6.01 -7.81 17.94
C ARG A 54 5.95 -6.30 17.75
N ASN A 55 6.41 -5.58 18.78
CA ASN A 55 6.58 -4.15 18.74
C ASN A 55 7.76 -3.79 17.82
N VAL A 56 7.47 -3.27 16.63
CA VAL A 56 8.45 -2.91 15.59
C VAL A 56 9.22 -1.61 15.87
N LEU A 57 8.95 -0.95 17.00
CA LEU A 57 9.56 0.33 17.40
C LEU A 57 10.86 0.17 18.23
N SER A 58 11.33 -1.06 18.49
CA SER A 58 12.44 -1.31 19.42
C SER A 58 13.85 -1.20 18.79
N ASP A 59 13.95 -1.03 17.47
CA ASP A 59 15.23 -1.17 16.73
C ASP A 59 15.95 0.17 16.47
N SER A 60 15.72 1.18 17.31
CA SER A 60 16.32 2.51 17.14
C SER A 60 16.85 3.10 18.44
N ARG A 61 17.84 2.44 19.07
CA ARG A 61 18.76 3.13 20.00
C ARG A 61 20.07 2.36 20.25
N PRO A 62 21.23 2.87 19.81
CA PRO A 62 22.52 2.45 20.35
C PRO A 62 22.94 3.43 21.46
N SER A 63 23.06 2.96 22.71
CA SER A 63 23.98 3.58 23.67
C SER A 63 24.26 2.64 24.84
N ALA A 64 25.55 2.45 25.11
CA ALA A 64 26.11 1.60 26.15
C ALA A 64 25.66 2.00 27.58
N ALA A 65 25.71 0.98 28.45
CA ALA A 65 25.25 0.89 29.85
C ALA A 65 25.97 1.83 30.87
N PRO A 66 25.78 1.68 32.21
CA PRO A 66 24.62 1.28 33.03
C PRO A 66 24.24 2.38 34.06
N SER A 67 23.01 2.43 34.56
CA SER A 67 22.70 2.91 35.93
C SER A 67 21.26 2.61 36.33
N SER A 68 21.14 2.23 37.60
CA SER A 68 19.95 1.78 38.30
C SER A 68 18.86 2.86 38.47
N ALA A 69 17.62 2.38 38.56
CA ALA A 69 16.48 2.89 39.35
C ALA A 69 15.29 3.59 38.64
N ARG A 70 14.15 2.89 38.80
CA ARG A 70 12.74 3.31 39.02
C ARG A 70 11.77 3.43 37.82
N PRO A 71 10.54 2.86 37.95
CA PRO A 71 9.46 3.02 36.99
C PRO A 71 8.52 4.18 37.40
N GLY A 72 7.97 4.89 36.42
CA GLY A 72 6.98 5.93 36.67
C GLY A 72 6.44 6.57 35.40
N ALA A 73 5.26 6.12 34.99
CA ALA A 73 4.13 6.85 34.42
C ALA A 73 4.34 7.87 33.25
N THR A 74 3.60 7.57 32.17
CA THR A 74 2.75 8.49 31.37
C THR A 74 3.38 9.67 30.61
N GLY A 75 3.24 9.65 29.28
CA GLY A 75 3.25 10.80 28.36
C GLY A 75 2.81 10.25 26.99
N SER A 76 1.76 10.70 26.30
CA SER A 76 1.31 12.03 25.89
C SER A 76 2.28 12.81 25.01
N ALA A 77 1.79 13.05 23.79
CA ALA A 77 2.15 14.04 22.77
C ALA A 77 3.44 13.85 21.93
N ALA A 78 3.17 13.64 20.63
CA ALA A 78 3.78 14.25 19.45
C ALA A 78 5.31 14.35 19.35
N SER A 79 5.88 13.66 18.35
CA SER A 79 6.94 14.27 17.54
C SER A 79 7.09 13.55 16.20
N VAL A 80 7.02 14.34 15.14
CA VAL A 80 7.20 13.96 13.74
C VAL A 80 8.71 13.86 13.48
N HIS A 81 9.20 12.73 12.98
CA HIS A 81 10.29 12.71 12.01
C HIS A 81 10.31 11.39 11.26
N THR A 82 10.14 11.52 9.94
CA THR A 82 10.56 10.59 8.91
C THR A 82 12.05 10.31 9.03
N THR A 83 12.43 9.02 9.04
CA THR A 83 13.38 8.39 8.09
C THR A 83 13.67 6.97 8.60
N VAL A 84 13.05 5.95 7.99
CA VAL A 84 13.47 4.56 8.18
C VAL A 84 14.15 4.08 6.91
N SER A 85 15.47 4.08 6.95
CA SER A 85 16.31 3.32 6.04
C SER A 85 16.47 1.89 6.56
N SER A 86 16.24 0.96 5.64
CA SER A 86 16.89 -0.35 5.49
C SER A 86 16.26 -1.58 6.14
N GLY A 87 15.47 -2.30 5.33
CA GLY A 87 15.35 -3.76 5.37
C GLY A 87 16.23 -4.37 4.28
N SER A 88 17.37 -4.91 4.69
CA SER A 88 18.43 -5.44 3.83
C SER A 88 18.00 -6.72 3.09
N LEU A 89 18.43 -6.83 1.83
CA LEU A 89 18.33 -7.94 0.86
C LEU A 89 17.12 -7.95 -0.09
N ALA A 90 15.89 -7.60 0.33
CA ALA A 90 14.77 -7.32 -0.60
C ALA A 90 14.69 -5.83 -0.97
N GLY A 91 15.19 -4.95 -0.09
CA GLY A 91 15.21 -3.50 -0.31
C GLY A 91 16.15 -3.03 -1.42
N ALA A 92 17.11 -3.85 -1.87
CA ALA A 92 18.03 -3.44 -2.95
C ALA A 92 17.32 -3.38 -4.31
N MET A 93 16.42 -4.35 -4.60
CA MET A 93 15.66 -4.37 -5.84
C MET A 93 14.56 -3.29 -5.82
N GLU A 94 13.94 -3.06 -4.67
CA GLU A 94 12.95 -1.99 -4.47
C GLU A 94 13.57 -0.59 -4.45
N ALA A 95 14.79 -0.44 -3.91
CA ALA A 95 15.55 0.81 -3.98
C ALA A 95 15.94 1.15 -5.43
N GLY A 96 16.26 0.14 -6.25
CA GLY A 96 16.51 0.34 -7.68
C GLY A 96 15.26 0.84 -8.42
N LYS A 97 14.09 0.23 -8.15
CA LYS A 97 12.80 0.69 -8.71
C LYS A 97 12.46 2.11 -8.23
N LEU A 98 12.70 2.42 -6.97
CA LEU A 98 12.48 3.77 -6.43
C LEU A 98 13.39 4.81 -7.08
N ASP A 99 14.66 4.45 -7.32
CA ASP A 99 15.61 5.33 -8.01
C ASP A 99 15.21 5.59 -9.47
N GLU A 100 14.74 4.55 -10.17
CA GLU A 100 14.16 4.65 -11.51
C GLU A 100 12.95 5.59 -11.54
N VAL A 101 11.99 5.41 -10.61
CA VAL A 101 10.82 6.30 -10.48
C VAL A 101 11.23 7.75 -10.18
N MET A 102 12.23 7.96 -9.33
CA MET A 102 12.76 9.31 -9.06
C MET A 102 13.42 9.93 -10.30
N GLN A 103 14.11 9.12 -11.11
CA GLN A 103 14.71 9.55 -12.37
C GLN A 103 13.64 9.91 -13.39
N GLU A 104 12.59 9.11 -13.54
CA GLU A 104 11.45 9.39 -14.40
C GLU A 104 10.71 10.65 -13.98
N LEU A 105 10.45 10.84 -12.68
CA LEU A 105 9.85 12.08 -12.17
C LEU A 105 10.69 13.31 -12.50
N ARG A 106 12.02 13.19 -12.44
CA ARG A 106 12.93 14.28 -12.82
C ARG A 106 12.88 14.54 -14.34
N ALA A 107 12.84 13.49 -15.16
CA ALA A 107 12.72 13.59 -16.61
C ALA A 107 11.38 14.22 -17.03
N LEU A 108 10.27 13.79 -16.43
CA LEU A 108 8.93 14.36 -16.66
C LEU A 108 8.88 15.84 -16.29
N ARG A 109 9.46 16.23 -15.14
CA ARG A 109 9.54 17.65 -14.74
C ARG A 109 10.33 18.50 -15.74
N ALA A 110 11.44 17.97 -16.27
CA ALA A 110 12.22 18.66 -17.29
C ALA A 110 11.42 18.83 -18.60
N LEU A 111 10.73 17.78 -19.05
CA LEU A 111 9.91 17.82 -20.25
C LEU A 111 8.74 18.79 -20.11
N VAL A 112 8.05 18.79 -18.96
CA VAL A 112 6.96 19.73 -18.69
C VAL A 112 7.45 21.18 -18.72
N LYS A 113 8.63 21.45 -18.15
CA LYS A 113 9.23 22.78 -18.19
C LYS A 113 9.53 23.20 -19.63
N GLU A 114 10.14 22.33 -20.42
CA GLU A 114 10.45 22.59 -21.84
C GLU A 114 9.17 22.83 -22.66
N GLN A 115 8.12 22.04 -22.43
CA GLN A 115 6.83 22.23 -23.07
C GLN A 115 6.22 23.59 -22.69
N GLY A 116 6.30 24.00 -21.42
CA GLY A 116 5.86 25.32 -20.98
C GLY A 116 6.60 26.46 -21.69
N GLU A 117 7.92 26.36 -21.82
CA GLU A 117 8.73 27.35 -22.55
C GLU A 117 8.41 27.39 -24.05
N ARG A 118 8.13 26.23 -24.65
CA ARG A 118 7.73 26.13 -26.06
C ARG A 118 6.34 26.73 -26.28
N ILE A 119 5.40 26.45 -25.39
CA ILE A 119 4.04 27.02 -25.43
C ILE A 119 4.13 28.54 -25.34
N GLY A 120 4.86 29.08 -24.36
CA GLY A 120 5.02 30.53 -24.22
C GLY A 120 5.61 31.20 -25.46
N ARG A 121 6.59 30.57 -26.12
CA ARG A 121 7.13 31.06 -27.41
C ARG A 121 6.11 31.05 -28.53
N LEU A 122 5.30 30.00 -28.63
CA LEU A 122 4.24 29.89 -29.65
C LEU A 122 3.12 30.90 -29.40
N GLU A 123 2.75 31.13 -28.14
CA GLU A 123 1.77 32.14 -27.74
C GLU A 123 2.27 33.55 -28.08
N GLU A 124 3.54 33.85 -27.87
CA GLU A 124 4.13 35.14 -28.28
C GLU A 124 4.10 35.31 -29.81
N GLN A 125 4.46 34.27 -30.57
CA GLN A 125 4.40 34.29 -32.04
C GLN A 125 2.98 34.49 -32.56
N LEU A 126 2.01 33.79 -31.98
CA LEU A 126 0.58 33.97 -32.32
C LEU A 126 0.11 35.39 -31.98
N GLY A 127 0.46 35.91 -30.80
CA GLY A 127 0.11 37.27 -30.41
C GLY A 127 0.70 38.35 -31.32
N ARG A 128 1.92 38.14 -31.84
CA ARG A 128 2.52 39.04 -32.86
C ARG A 128 1.76 39.01 -34.18
N MET A 129 1.38 37.82 -34.64
CA MET A 129 0.59 37.67 -35.88
C MET A 129 -0.84 38.22 -35.73
N GLU A 130 -1.45 38.07 -34.56
CA GLU A 130 -2.79 38.59 -34.26
C GLU A 130 -2.81 40.13 -34.18
N ASN A 131 -1.76 40.74 -33.60
CA ASN A 131 -1.66 42.19 -33.46
C ASN A 131 -1.08 42.91 -34.69
N GLY A 132 -0.69 42.18 -35.74
CA GLY A 132 -0.41 42.74 -37.07
C GLY A 132 0.87 43.58 -37.21
N ASP A 133 1.96 43.19 -36.54
CA ASP A 133 3.33 43.63 -36.90
C ASP A 133 3.91 42.78 -38.05
#